data_AF-A0A530LZ87-F1
#
_entry.id   AF-A0A530LZ87-F1
#
_cell.length_a   1.000
_cell.length_b   1.000
_cell.length_c   1.000
_cell.angle_alpha   90.00
_cell.angle_beta   90.00
_cell.angle_gamma   90.00
#
_symmetry.space_group_name_H-M   'P 1'
#
loop_
_entity.id
_entity.type
_entity.pdbx_description
1 polymer ?
#
loop_
_entity_poly.entity_id
_entity_poly.type
_entity_poly.pdbx_seq_one_letter_code
_entity_poly.pdbx_strand_id
1 'polypeptide(L)'
;MSKKLVVGLSGNLTRPSKTKAFVSHIVGQAAESIGAASAVFDIEDLGASLPQARRLGDLDPAARNIVERLLGADILVAGSPTFKGSYTGLFKHFF
;
A
#
# COMPACT_ATOMS: atom_id res chain seq x y z
N MET A 1 5.61 24.57 -3.37
CA MET A 1 4.39 23.74 -3.26
C MET A 1 4.82 22.31 -2.95
N SER A 2 4.16 21.64 -2.01
CA SER A 2 4.39 20.20 -1.80
C SER A 2 4.06 19.47 -3.10
N LYS A 3 4.90 18.50 -3.49
CA LYS A 3 4.68 17.72 -4.70
C LYS A 3 3.50 16.78 -4.43
N LYS A 4 2.47 16.82 -5.28
CA LYS A 4 1.32 15.89 -5.17
C LYS A 4 1.81 14.45 -5.22
N LEU A 5 1.17 13.56 -4.48
CA LEU A 5 1.58 12.16 -4.31
C LEU A 5 0.39 11.20 -4.45
N VAL A 6 0.55 10.20 -5.32
CA VAL A 6 -0.34 9.05 -5.43
C VAL A 6 0.37 7.82 -4.87
N VAL A 7 -0.25 7.11 -3.94
CA VAL A 7 0.34 5.90 -3.34
C VAL A 7 -0.54 4.69 -3.60
N GLY A 8 0.07 3.57 -3.99
CA GLY A 8 -0.58 2.27 -4.10
C GLY A 8 -0.18 1.31 -2.98
N LEU A 9 -1.14 0.53 -2.48
CA LEU A 9 -0.88 -0.60 -1.58
C LEU A 9 -1.51 -1.88 -2.14
N SER A 10 -0.69 -2.92 -2.31
CA SER A 10 -1.08 -4.25 -2.77
C SER A 10 -1.10 -5.26 -1.62
N GLY A 11 -2.25 -5.88 -1.35
CA GLY A 11 -2.46 -6.92 -0.32
C GLY A 11 -1.92 -8.31 -0.67
N ASN A 12 -1.01 -8.40 -1.63
CA ASN A 12 -0.48 -9.66 -2.11
C ASN A 12 0.82 -10.04 -1.36
N LEU A 13 1.02 -11.33 -1.11
CA LEU A 13 2.12 -11.87 -0.28
C LEU A 13 3.10 -12.77 -1.05
N THR A 14 2.93 -12.89 -2.37
CA THR A 14 3.71 -13.81 -3.20
C THR A 14 4.22 -13.13 -4.47
N ARG A 15 5.31 -13.61 -5.05
CA ARG A 15 5.79 -13.11 -6.35
C ARG A 15 5.74 -14.23 -7.40
N PRO A 16 5.29 -13.94 -8.64
CA PRO A 16 4.79 -12.66 -9.17
C PRO A 16 3.37 -12.28 -8.67
N SER A 17 2.98 -10.99 -8.79
CA SER A 17 1.70 -10.45 -8.28
C SER A 17 0.89 -9.72 -9.35
N LYS A 18 -0.28 -10.27 -9.72
CA LYS A 18 -1.24 -9.60 -10.61
C LYS A 18 -1.89 -8.38 -9.95
N THR A 19 -2.18 -8.48 -8.65
CA THR A 19 -2.72 -7.35 -7.87
C THR A 19 -1.77 -6.18 -7.86
N LYS A 20 -0.47 -6.41 -7.63
CA LYS A 20 0.55 -5.34 -7.67
C LYS A 20 0.63 -4.72 -9.06
N ALA A 21 0.67 -5.53 -10.12
CA ALA A 21 0.71 -5.02 -11.48
C ALA A 21 -0.48 -4.10 -11.79
N PHE A 22 -1.70 -4.50 -11.39
CA PHE A 22 -2.89 -3.68 -11.59
C PHE A 22 -2.89 -2.41 -10.74
N VAL A 23 -2.54 -2.49 -9.45
CA VAL A 23 -2.38 -1.32 -8.57
C VAL A 23 -1.38 -0.33 -9.16
N SER A 24 -0.21 -0.79 -9.60
CA SER A 24 0.81 0.06 -10.23
C SER A 24 0.30 0.76 -11.48
N HIS A 25 -0.48 0.07 -12.31
CA HIS A 25 -1.07 0.65 -13.51
C HIS A 25 -2.03 1.80 -13.17
N ILE A 26 -2.94 1.59 -12.21
CA ILE A 26 -3.91 2.62 -11.78
C ILE A 26 -3.20 3.81 -11.11
N VAL A 27 -2.21 3.55 -10.26
CA VAL A 27 -1.39 4.59 -9.63
C VAL A 27 -0.68 5.45 -10.68
N GLY A 28 -0.10 4.82 -11.71
CA GLY A 28 0.55 5.53 -12.81
C GLY A 28 -0.41 6.47 -13.55
N GLN A 29 -1.58 5.96 -13.93
CA GLN A 29 -2.62 6.75 -14.62
C GLN A 29 -3.13 7.91 -13.77
N ALA A 30 -3.41 7.66 -12.49
CA ALA A 30 -3.85 8.70 -11.56
C ALA A 30 -2.77 9.78 -11.38
N ALA A 31 -1.51 9.38 -11.17
CA ALA A 31 -0.40 10.32 -11.00
C ALA A 31 -0.19 11.19 -12.24
N GLU A 32 -0.25 10.60 -13.44
CA GLU A 32 -0.15 11.33 -14.72
C GLU A 32 -1.26 12.37 -14.86
N SER A 33 -2.51 12.01 -14.56
CA SER A 33 -3.67 12.90 -14.71
C SER A 33 -3.63 14.18 -13.85
N ILE A 34 -2.91 14.16 -12.73
CA ILE A 34 -2.84 15.29 -11.80
C ILE A 34 -1.44 15.92 -11.68
N GLY A 35 -0.46 15.40 -12.44
CA GLY A 35 0.95 15.81 -12.36
C GLY A 35 1.61 15.48 -11.02
N ALA A 36 1.34 14.31 -10.46
CA ALA A 36 1.85 13.86 -9.16
C ALA A 36 3.07 12.92 -9.28
N ALA A 37 3.83 12.81 -8.20
CA ALA A 37 4.71 11.67 -7.98
C ALA A 37 3.90 10.42 -7.63
N SER A 38 4.50 9.24 -7.81
CA SER A 38 3.88 7.96 -7.44
C SER A 38 4.80 7.07 -6.63
N ALA A 39 4.19 6.24 -5.77
CA ALA A 39 4.87 5.14 -5.07
C ALA A 39 3.91 3.95 -4.93
N VAL A 40 4.44 2.72 -4.94
CA VAL A 40 3.63 1.50 -4.78
C VAL A 40 4.34 0.56 -3.81
N PHE A 41 3.60 0.08 -2.82
CA PHE A 41 4.04 -0.88 -1.82
C PHE A 41 3.21 -2.17 -1.88
N ASP A 42 3.82 -3.30 -1.54
CA ASP A 42 3.10 -4.50 -1.12
C ASP A 42 2.92 -4.50 0.39
N ILE A 43 1.90 -5.22 0.89
CA ILE A 43 1.68 -5.43 2.32
C ILE A 43 2.88 -6.13 2.98
N GLU A 44 3.64 -6.91 2.21
CA GLU A 44 4.89 -7.54 2.64
C GLU A 44 5.99 -6.51 2.96
N ASP A 45 5.97 -5.32 2.33
CA ASP A 45 6.97 -4.28 2.55
C ASP A 45 6.86 -3.65 3.96
N LEU A 46 5.73 -3.84 4.66
CA LEU A 46 5.54 -3.46 6.06
C LEU A 46 6.28 -4.41 7.03
N GLY A 47 6.82 -5.52 6.54
CA GLY A 47 7.73 -6.37 7.29
C GLY A 47 7.12 -7.11 8.48
N ALA A 48 8.00 -7.65 9.33
CA ALA A 48 7.65 -8.58 10.40
C ALA A 48 6.98 -7.93 11.61
N SER A 49 7.03 -6.59 11.74
CA SER A 49 6.34 -5.89 12.83
C SER A 49 4.82 -5.83 12.60
N LEU A 50 4.36 -5.84 11.33
CA LEU A 50 2.95 -5.71 10.99
C LEU A 50 2.04 -6.76 11.66
N PRO A 51 2.29 -8.09 11.57
CA PRO A 51 1.35 -9.08 12.08
C PRO A 51 1.14 -9.05 13.60
N GLN A 52 2.09 -8.48 14.35
CA GLN A 52 2.02 -8.37 15.82
C GLN A 52 1.52 -7.00 16.29
N ALA A 53 1.60 -5.98 15.43
CA ALA A 53 1.17 -4.63 15.77
C ALA A 53 -0.35 -4.55 15.96
N ARG A 54 -0.78 -3.92 17.05
CA ARG A 54 -2.19 -3.57 17.29
C ARG A 54 -2.45 -2.07 17.16
N ARG A 55 -1.37 -1.28 17.14
CA ARG A 55 -1.36 0.18 17.03
C ARG A 55 -0.23 0.61 16.12
N LEU A 56 -0.34 1.80 15.54
CA LEU A 56 0.73 2.39 14.73
C LEU A 56 2.06 2.51 15.49
N GLY A 57 1.98 2.74 16.81
CA GLY A 57 3.12 2.77 17.72
C GLY A 57 3.84 1.42 17.90
N ASP A 58 3.29 0.31 17.42
CA ASP A 58 3.93 -1.01 17.54
C ASP A 58 4.77 -1.37 16.29
N LEU A 59 4.60 -0.63 15.19
CA LEU A 59 5.35 -0.85 13.95
C LEU A 59 6.82 -0.46 14.09
N ASP A 60 7.69 -1.14 13.36
CA ASP A 60 9.08 -0.70 13.24
C ASP A 60 9.18 0.61 12.41
N PRO A 61 10.34 1.31 12.44
CA PRO A 61 10.50 2.57 11.70
C PRO A 61 10.30 2.47 10.19
N ALA A 62 10.62 1.33 9.56
CA ALA A 62 10.47 1.16 8.12
C ALA A 62 8.97 1.04 7.75
N ALA A 63 8.22 0.23 8.49
CA ALA A 63 6.78 0.10 8.35
C ALA A 63 6.05 1.42 8.63
N ARG A 64 6.47 2.17 9.67
CA ARG A 64 5.90 3.50 9.95
C ARG A 64 6.14 4.48 8.80
N ASN A 65 7.33 4.49 8.20
CA ASN A 65 7.60 5.37 7.05
C ASN A 65 6.68 5.07 5.86
N ILE A 66 6.38 3.80 5.61
CA ILE A 66 5.37 3.43 4.60
C ILE A 66 4.01 4.01 4.98
N VAL A 67 3.56 3.85 6.22
CA VAL A 67 2.28 4.41 6.68
C VAL A 67 2.24 5.94 6.53
N GLU A 68 3.30 6.65 6.90
CA GLU A 68 3.38 8.11 6.73
C GLU A 68 3.24 8.52 5.26
N ARG A 69 3.81 7.76 4.32
CA ARG A 69 3.61 8.00 2.87
C ARG A 69 2.16 7.79 2.44
N LEU A 70 1.49 6.77 2.98
CA LEU A 70 0.09 6.52 2.70
C LEU A 70 -0.80 7.63 3.27
N LEU A 71 -0.53 8.10 4.49
CA LEU A 71 -1.26 9.19 5.14
C LEU A 71 -1.03 10.54 4.45
N GLY A 72 0.16 10.75 3.89
CA GLY A 72 0.51 11.95 3.13
C GLY A 72 0.09 11.92 1.66
N ALA A 73 -0.57 10.86 1.19
CA ALA A 73 -0.97 10.74 -0.21
C ALA A 73 -2.23 11.59 -0.51
N ASP A 74 -2.24 12.26 -1.66
CA ASP A 74 -3.46 12.91 -2.18
C ASP A 74 -4.45 11.88 -2.71
N ILE A 75 -3.95 10.74 -3.21
CA ILE A 75 -4.74 9.61 -3.69
C ILE A 75 -4.11 8.31 -3.18
N LEU A 76 -4.91 7.48 -2.53
CA LEU A 76 -4.55 6.11 -2.14
C LEU A 76 -5.29 5.08 -3.02
N VAL A 77 -4.52 4.23 -3.70
CA VAL A 77 -5.04 3.08 -4.45
C VAL A 77 -4.77 1.81 -3.64
N ALA A 78 -5.82 1.23 -3.07
CA ALA A 78 -5.71 0.02 -2.26
C ALA A 78 -6.29 -1.19 -3.04
N GLY A 79 -5.49 -2.25 -3.20
CA GLY A 79 -5.92 -3.45 -3.92
C GLY A 79 -5.48 -4.73 -3.21
N SER A 80 -6.37 -5.71 -3.10
CA SER A 80 -6.07 -7.03 -2.53
C SER A 80 -6.48 -8.11 -3.52
N PRO A 81 -5.75 -9.25 -3.62
CA PRO A 81 -6.32 -10.42 -4.26
C PRO A 81 -7.51 -10.95 -3.46
N THR A 82 -8.36 -11.75 -4.11
CA THR A 82 -9.44 -12.47 -3.43
C THR A 82 -8.88 -13.72 -2.76
N PHE A 83 -9.00 -13.81 -1.43
CA PHE A 83 -8.70 -14.98 -0.64
C PHE A 83 -9.92 -15.37 0.19
N LYS A 84 -10.41 -16.60 0.02
CA LYS A 84 -11.65 -17.10 0.67
C LYS A 84 -12.85 -16.16 0.49
N GLY A 85 -13.04 -15.65 -0.73
CA GLY A 85 -14.17 -14.77 -1.10
C GLY A 85 -14.06 -13.33 -0.56
N SER A 86 -12.91 -12.93 -0.04
CA SER A 86 -12.70 -11.59 0.52
C SER A 86 -11.28 -11.09 0.27
N TYR A 87 -10.93 -9.91 0.77
CA TYR A 87 -9.55 -9.41 0.80
C TYR A 87 -8.69 -10.21 1.81
N THR A 88 -7.36 -10.19 1.66
CA THR A 88 -6.43 -11.06 2.42
C THR A 88 -6.34 -10.67 3.90
N GLY A 89 -6.00 -11.65 4.75
CA GLY A 89 -5.91 -11.48 6.21
C GLY A 89 -5.01 -10.33 6.65
N LEU A 90 -3.76 -10.30 6.17
CA LEU A 90 -2.81 -9.23 6.51
C LEU A 90 -3.22 -7.86 5.97
N PHE A 91 -3.92 -7.83 4.82
CA PHE A 91 -4.50 -6.59 4.32
C PHE A 91 -5.65 -6.11 5.21
N LYS A 92 -6.50 -7.03 5.73
CA LYS A 92 -7.53 -6.67 6.73
C LYS A 92 -6.92 -6.16 8.03
N HIS A 93 -5.79 -6.75 8.44
CA HIS A 93 -5.13 -6.38 9.69
C HIS A 93 -4.54 -4.97 9.63
N PHE A 94 -4.11 -4.54 8.44
CA PHE A 94 -3.53 -3.22 8.23
C PHE A 94 -4.56 -2.08 8.21
N PHE A 95 -5.77 -2.33 7.67
CA PHE A 95 -6.85 -1.34 7.55
C PHE A 95 -7.84 -1.43 8.71
#